data_AF-A0A497NE58-F1
#
_entry.id   AF-A0A497NE58-F1
#
_cell.length_a   1.000
_cell.length_b   1.000
_cell.length_c   1.000
_cell.angle_alpha   90.00
_cell.angle_beta   90.00
_cell.angle_gamma   90.00
#
_symmetry.space_group_name_H-M   'P 1'
#
loop_
_entity.id
_entity.type
_entity.pdbx_description
1 polymer ?
#
loop_
_entity_poly.entity_id
_entity_poly.type
_entity_poly.pdbx_seq_one_letter_code
_entity_poly.pdbx_strand_id
1 'polypeptide(L)'
;MPRTSRGKTETVKQRAIYVYLPSLKIAEDWKSRAKKSGTSISKFVTEQVEDSIRREEGEESYLNRLDLINRLKKTEEELKTLRNENWLLKKLVDNLDTELKRHRAKPFLEEDFEGVRGFGKELIELLKREDTYTGDEILDHLNIDPSDTQLMKAINNQLEILENYGLVEYEGRGWKLKT
;
A
#
# COMPACT_ATOMS: atom_id res chain seq x y z
N MET A 1 -12.36 6.47 -52.04
CA MET A 1 -13.35 5.37 -52.03
C MET A 1 -14.30 5.60 -50.87
N PRO A 2 -15.63 5.60 -51.06
CA PRO A 2 -16.55 5.84 -49.96
C PRO A 2 -16.65 4.57 -49.10
N ARG A 3 -16.45 4.71 -47.78
CA ARG A 3 -16.70 3.64 -46.82
C ARG A 3 -18.21 3.35 -46.84
N THR A 4 -18.61 2.23 -47.43
CA THR A 4 -19.98 1.73 -47.35
C THR A 4 -20.31 1.48 -45.88
N SER A 5 -21.16 2.33 -45.30
CA SER A 5 -21.74 2.10 -43.99
C SER A 5 -22.72 0.92 -44.09
N ARG A 6 -22.19 -0.31 -44.04
CA ARG A 6 -23.03 -1.49 -43.78
C ARG A 6 -23.70 -1.24 -42.44
N GLY A 7 -25.01 -1.01 -42.45
CA GLY A 7 -25.78 -0.71 -41.25
C GLY A 7 -25.54 -1.80 -40.20
N LYS A 8 -25.54 -1.45 -38.90
CA LYS A 8 -25.36 -2.38 -37.77
C LYS A 8 -26.22 -3.64 -37.88
N THR A 9 -27.32 -3.56 -38.62
CA THR A 9 -28.28 -4.64 -38.91
C THR A 9 -27.79 -5.68 -39.93
N GLU A 10 -26.97 -5.31 -40.92
CA GLU A 10 -26.46 -6.25 -41.93
C GLU A 10 -25.38 -7.18 -41.35
N THR A 11 -24.48 -6.63 -40.52
CA THR A 11 -23.44 -7.41 -39.84
C THR A 11 -24.02 -8.38 -38.81
N VAL A 12 -25.15 -8.06 -38.19
CA VAL A 12 -25.86 -8.97 -37.27
C VAL A 12 -26.40 -10.20 -37.99
N LYS A 13 -26.94 -10.05 -39.21
CA LYS A 13 -27.45 -11.18 -39.98
C LYS A 13 -26.34 -12.13 -40.44
N GLN A 14 -25.15 -11.60 -40.73
CA GLN A 14 -23.99 -12.40 -41.15
C GLN A 14 -23.48 -13.36 -40.07
N ARG A 15 -23.71 -13.05 -38.79
CA ARG A 15 -23.31 -13.87 -37.64
C ARG A 15 -24.46 -14.68 -37.02
N ALA A 16 -25.66 -14.61 -37.59
CA ALA A 16 -26.82 -15.31 -37.06
C ALA A 16 -26.78 -16.78 -37.48
N ILE A 17 -26.81 -17.67 -36.49
CA ILE A 17 -26.88 -19.12 -36.70
C ILE A 17 -28.27 -19.57 -36.28
N TYR A 18 -29.01 -20.20 -37.21
CA TYR A 18 -30.31 -20.79 -36.93
C TYR A 18 -30.15 -22.25 -36.57
N VAL A 19 -30.45 -22.60 -35.32
CA VAL A 19 -30.37 -23.97 -34.81
C VAL A 19 -31.77 -24.51 -34.59
N TYR A 20 -32.08 -25.63 -35.23
CA TYR A 20 -33.30 -26.37 -34.97
C TYR A 20 -33.08 -27.32 -33.80
N LEU A 21 -33.89 -27.15 -32.75
CA LEU A 21 -33.85 -28.05 -31.60
C LEU A 21 -34.69 -29.30 -31.87
N PRO A 22 -34.31 -30.48 -31.34
CA PRO A 22 -34.99 -31.75 -31.63
C PRO A 22 -36.46 -31.81 -31.22
N SER A 23 -36.90 -30.96 -30.29
CA SER A 23 -38.31 -30.85 -29.90
C SER A 23 -38.65 -29.48 -29.33
N LEU A 24 -39.94 -29.13 -29.38
CA LEU A 24 -40.46 -27.90 -28.76
C LEU A 24 -40.22 -27.87 -27.25
N LYS A 25 -40.33 -29.03 -26.58
CA LYS A 25 -40.10 -29.17 -25.14
C LYS A 25 -38.68 -28.74 -24.76
N ILE A 26 -37.67 -29.08 -25.57
CA ILE A 26 -36.27 -28.68 -25.35
C ILE A 26 -36.10 -27.17 -25.53
N ALA A 27 -36.75 -26.59 -26.54
CA ALA A 27 -36.70 -25.15 -26.78
C ALA A 27 -37.29 -24.35 -25.61
N GLU A 28 -38.39 -24.82 -25.02
CA GLU A 28 -39.00 -24.21 -23.84
C GLU A 28 -38.15 -24.38 -22.57
N ASP A 29 -37.52 -25.54 -22.39
CA ASP A 29 -36.61 -25.75 -21.26
C ASP A 29 -35.43 -24.76 -21.31
N TRP A 30 -34.81 -24.58 -22.48
CA TRP A 30 -33.70 -23.65 -22.65
C TRP A 30 -34.11 -22.19 -22.39
N LYS A 31 -35.26 -21.77 -22.92
CA LYS A 31 -35.84 -20.44 -22.64
C LYS A 31 -36.11 -20.24 -21.15
N SER A 32 -36.60 -21.27 -20.47
CA SER A 32 -36.88 -21.23 -19.04
C SER A 32 -35.61 -21.10 -18.20
N ARG A 33 -34.54 -21.82 -18.57
CA ARG A 33 -33.22 -21.72 -17.91
C ARG A 33 -32.59 -20.34 -18.10
N ALA A 34 -32.62 -19.79 -19.32
CA ALA A 34 -32.14 -18.44 -19.58
C ALA A 34 -32.89 -17.38 -18.77
N LYS A 35 -34.22 -17.52 -18.65
CA LYS A 35 -35.04 -16.63 -17.82
C LYS A 35 -34.69 -16.73 -16.34
N LYS A 36 -34.46 -17.94 -15.81
CA LYS A 36 -34.02 -18.17 -14.42
C LYS A 36 -32.67 -17.51 -14.12
N SER A 37 -31.75 -17.47 -15.09
CA SER A 37 -30.46 -16.80 -14.95
C SER A 37 -30.48 -15.30 -15.25
N GLY A 38 -31.65 -14.74 -15.61
CA GLY A 38 -31.79 -13.31 -15.93
C GLY A 38 -31.09 -12.90 -17.24
N THR A 39 -30.86 -13.84 -18.16
CA THR A 39 -30.14 -13.60 -19.42
C THR A 39 -31.02 -13.82 -20.64
N SER A 40 -30.63 -13.27 -21.80
CA SER A 40 -31.31 -13.56 -23.06
C SER A 40 -30.97 -14.97 -23.54
N ILE A 41 -31.90 -15.60 -24.29
CA ILE A 41 -31.68 -16.95 -24.82
C ILE A 41 -30.43 -17.03 -25.71
N SER A 42 -30.17 -15.98 -26.50
CA SER A 42 -28.98 -15.90 -27.34
C SER A 42 -27.71 -15.90 -26.50
N LYS A 43 -27.64 -15.08 -25.45
CA LYS A 43 -26.49 -15.03 -24.55
C LYS A 43 -26.28 -16.36 -23.83
N PHE A 44 -27.37 -16.96 -23.32
CA PHE A 44 -27.33 -18.25 -22.65
C PHE A 44 -26.78 -19.36 -23.54
N VAL A 45 -27.24 -19.46 -24.79
CA VAL A 45 -26.77 -20.48 -25.73
C VAL A 45 -25.32 -20.22 -26.12
N THR A 46 -24.95 -18.98 -26.42
CA THR A 46 -23.56 -18.64 -26.77
C THR A 46 -22.60 -18.97 -25.63
N GLU A 47 -22.91 -18.60 -24.38
CA GLU A 47 -22.08 -18.93 -23.22
C GLU A 47 -21.92 -20.45 -23.06
N GLN A 48 -23.00 -21.22 -23.14
CA GLN A 48 -22.92 -22.68 -22.97
C GLN A 48 -22.16 -23.37 -24.11
N VAL A 49 -22.33 -22.91 -25.35
CA VAL A 49 -21.61 -23.46 -26.52
C VAL A 49 -20.13 -23.09 -26.45
N GLU A 50 -19.79 -21.83 -26.18
CA GLU A 50 -18.40 -21.43 -26.03
C GLU A 50 -17.73 -22.12 -24.83
N ASP A 51 -18.42 -22.28 -23.70
CA ASP A 51 -17.92 -23.04 -22.54
C ASP A 51 -17.72 -24.53 -22.83
N SER A 52 -18.45 -25.08 -23.79
CA SER A 52 -18.29 -26.47 -24.25
C SER A 52 -17.10 -26.60 -25.21
N ILE A 53 -16.97 -25.68 -26.17
CA ILE A 53 -15.86 -25.63 -27.13
C ILE A 53 -14.54 -25.43 -26.39
N ARG A 54 -14.49 -24.49 -25.44
CA ARG A 54 -13.30 -24.22 -24.63
C ARG A 54 -12.88 -25.40 -23.73
N ARG A 55 -13.84 -26.24 -23.32
CA ARG A 55 -13.55 -27.49 -22.58
C ARG A 55 -12.95 -28.58 -23.48
N GLU A 56 -13.41 -28.69 -24.73
CA GLU A 56 -12.88 -29.64 -25.70
C GLU A 56 -11.50 -29.23 -26.24
N GLU A 57 -11.25 -27.91 -26.39
CA GLU A 57 -9.98 -27.36 -26.86
C GLU A 57 -8.84 -27.47 -25.83
N GLY A 58 -9.10 -27.99 -24.64
CA GLY A 58 -8.06 -28.25 -23.64
C GLY A 58 -7.33 -26.98 -23.21
N GLU A 59 -8.02 -25.84 -23.17
CA GLU A 59 -7.48 -24.62 -22.54
C GLU A 59 -7.29 -24.88 -21.04
N GLU A 60 -6.15 -25.47 -20.67
CA GLU A 60 -5.72 -25.78 -19.29
C GLU A 60 -5.73 -24.55 -18.35
N SER A 61 -5.90 -23.35 -18.91
CA SER A 61 -5.95 -22.08 -18.17
C SER A 61 -7.37 -21.64 -17.76
N TYR A 62 -8.44 -22.31 -18.20
CA TYR A 62 -9.80 -21.90 -17.82
C TYR A 62 -10.22 -22.54 -16.50
N LEU A 63 -10.00 -21.80 -15.41
CA LEU A 63 -10.62 -22.10 -14.13
C LEU A 63 -12.14 -22.00 -14.23
N ASN A 64 -12.85 -22.98 -13.67
CA ASN A 64 -14.31 -22.91 -13.49
C ASN A 64 -14.67 -21.57 -12.80
N ARG A 65 -15.83 -20.99 -13.09
CA ARG A 65 -16.31 -19.76 -12.42
C ARG A 65 -16.22 -19.87 -10.89
N LEU A 66 -16.47 -21.07 -10.35
CA LEU A 66 -16.30 -21.37 -8.92
C LEU A 66 -14.83 -21.30 -8.47
N ASP A 67 -13.90 -21.81 -9.27
CA ASP A 67 -12.47 -21.77 -8.95
C ASP A 67 -11.91 -20.34 -9.03
N LEU A 68 -12.38 -19.53 -9.98
CA LEU A 68 -12.07 -18.10 -10.05
C LEU A 68 -12.57 -17.36 -8.81
N ILE A 69 -13.81 -17.64 -8.37
CA ILE A 69 -14.37 -17.06 -7.14
C ILE A 69 -13.56 -17.50 -5.90
N ASN A 70 -13.17 -18.77 -5.83
CA ASN A 70 -12.36 -19.28 -4.72
C ASN A 70 -10.97 -18.66 -4.69
N ARG A 71 -10.30 -18.50 -5.84
CA ARG A 71 -9.02 -17.80 -5.91
C ARG A 71 -9.16 -16.34 -5.51
N LEU A 72 -10.18 -15.63 -6.00
CA LEU A 72 -10.43 -14.24 -5.60
C LEU A 72 -10.59 -14.09 -4.09
N LYS A 73 -11.43 -14.94 -3.46
CA LYS A 73 -11.60 -14.93 -2.01
C LYS A 73 -10.29 -15.19 -1.27
N LYS A 74 -9.52 -16.19 -1.69
CA LYS A 74 -8.24 -16.52 -1.07
C LYS A 74 -7.26 -15.35 -1.18
N THR A 75 -7.16 -14.72 -2.36
CA THR A 75 -6.29 -13.57 -2.58
C THR A 75 -6.75 -12.34 -1.77
N GLU A 76 -8.06 -12.12 -1.63
CA GLU A 76 -8.58 -11.05 -0.78
C GLU A 76 -8.25 -11.26 0.70
N GLU A 77 -8.34 -12.50 1.19
CA GLU A 77 -7.95 -12.88 2.54
C GLU A 77 -6.44 -12.68 2.77
N GLU A 78 -5.60 -13.14 1.84
CA GLU A 78 -4.14 -12.94 1.88
C GLU A 78 -3.78 -11.44 1.84
N LEU A 79 -4.46 -10.64 1.03
CA LEU A 79 -4.26 -9.19 1.02
C LEU A 79 -4.64 -8.54 2.35
N LYS A 80 -5.70 -9.03 3.00
CA LYS A 80 -6.11 -8.52 4.31
C LYS A 80 -5.10 -8.89 5.40
N THR A 81 -4.59 -10.12 5.41
CA THR A 81 -3.57 -10.54 6.38
C THR A 81 -2.28 -9.76 6.20
N LEU A 82 -1.78 -9.66 4.96
CA LEU A 82 -0.56 -8.92 4.65
C LEU A 82 -0.65 -7.43 4.99
N ARG A 83 -1.82 -6.80 4.81
CA ARG A 83 -2.05 -5.41 5.23
C ARG A 83 -2.00 -5.25 6.75
N ASN A 84 -2.62 -6.16 7.50
CA ASN A 84 -2.60 -6.13 8.95
C ASN A 84 -1.19 -6.36 9.50
N GLU A 85 -0.44 -7.29 8.91
CA GLU A 85 0.95 -7.56 9.27
C GLU A 85 1.84 -6.35 8.98
N ASN A 86 1.71 -5.73 7.80
CA ASN A 86 2.43 -4.49 7.48
C ASN A 86 2.12 -3.36 8.49
N TRP A 87 0.86 -3.21 8.87
CA TRP A 87 0.48 -2.21 9.86
C TRP A 87 1.11 -2.48 11.23
N LEU A 88 1.11 -3.74 11.67
CA LEU A 88 1.73 -4.16 12.93
C LEU A 88 3.25 -3.95 12.91
N LEU A 89 3.92 -4.34 11.81
CA LEU A 89 5.36 -4.18 11.64
C LEU A 89 5.76 -2.70 11.67
N LYS A 90 5.02 -1.83 10.99
CA LYS A 90 5.26 -0.37 11.05
C LYS A 90 5.15 0.16 12.47
N LYS A 91 4.08 -0.21 13.18
CA LYS A 91 3.90 0.18 14.58
C LYS A 91 5.00 -0.35 15.51
N LEU A 92 5.49 -1.56 15.26
CA LEU A 92 6.61 -2.13 16.01
C LEU A 92 7.90 -1.34 15.76
N VAL A 93 8.16 -0.96 14.51
CA VAL A 93 9.32 -0.12 14.15
C VAL A 93 9.23 1.24 14.86
N ASP A 94 8.06 1.89 14.84
CA ASP A 94 7.86 3.18 15.51
C ASP A 94 8.10 3.08 17.03
N ASN A 95 7.60 2.02 17.66
CA ASN A 95 7.83 1.76 19.08
C ASN A 95 9.32 1.52 19.39
N LEU A 96 9.99 0.70 18.59
CA LEU A 96 11.42 0.42 18.76
C LEU A 96 12.28 1.66 18.55
N ASP A 97 11.94 2.51 17.58
CA ASP A 97 12.61 3.80 17.36
C ASP A 97 12.47 4.70 18.59
N THR A 98 11.25 4.79 19.13
CA THR A 98 10.97 5.56 20.34
C THR A 98 11.76 5.04 21.55
N GLU A 99 11.82 3.72 21.74
CA GLU A 99 12.60 3.09 22.80
C GLU A 99 14.10 3.34 22.62
N LEU A 100 14.65 3.18 21.41
CA LEU A 100 16.05 3.47 21.12
C LEU A 100 16.40 4.93 21.37
N LYS A 101 15.53 5.87 20.97
CA LYS A 101 15.68 7.30 21.25
C LYS A 101 15.73 7.56 22.75
N ARG A 102 14.80 6.97 23.52
CA ARG A 102 14.80 7.08 24.99
C ARG A 102 16.06 6.48 25.62
N HIS A 103 16.49 5.31 25.17
CA HIS A 103 17.70 4.67 25.68
C HIS A 103 18.96 5.50 25.39
N ARG A 104 19.06 6.12 24.21
CA ARG A 104 20.16 7.04 23.87
C ARG A 104 20.09 8.37 24.62
N ALA A 105 18.89 8.81 25.00
CA ALA A 105 18.68 10.05 25.76
C ALA A 105 19.04 9.91 27.24
N LYS A 106 18.91 8.72 27.85
CA LYS A 106 19.20 8.47 29.27
C LYS A 106 20.55 9.02 29.75
N PRO A 107 21.70 8.78 29.07
CA PRO A 107 23.01 9.32 29.48
C PRO A 107 23.14 10.84 29.42
N PHE A 108 22.22 11.53 28.74
CA PHE A 108 22.18 13.00 28.68
C PHE A 108 21.24 13.61 29.72
N LEU A 109 20.43 12.79 30.39
CA LEU A 109 19.59 13.20 31.53
C LEU A 109 20.32 13.03 32.87
N GLU A 110 21.33 12.18 32.93
CA GLU A 110 22.16 11.94 34.12
C GLU A 110 23.37 12.89 34.12
N GLU A 111 23.43 13.78 35.12
CA GLU A 111 24.50 14.79 35.25
C GLU A 111 25.88 14.14 35.51
N ASP A 112 25.92 13.02 36.25
CA ASP A 112 27.15 12.31 36.67
C ASP A 112 27.56 11.15 35.73
N PHE A 113 27.11 11.13 34.48
CA PHE A 113 27.42 10.03 33.57
C PHE A 113 28.92 9.97 33.21
N GLU A 114 29.63 8.95 33.71
CA GLU A 114 31.02 8.64 33.37
C GLU A 114 31.08 7.63 32.21
N GLY A 115 31.26 8.13 30.97
CA GLY A 115 31.39 7.30 29.78
C GLY A 115 31.38 8.08 28.46
N VAL A 116 31.48 7.38 27.32
CA VAL A 116 31.38 8.01 25.99
C VAL A 116 29.91 8.25 25.66
N ARG A 117 29.48 9.51 25.70
CA ARG A 117 28.14 9.91 25.26
C ARG A 117 28.01 9.76 23.74
N GLY A 118 27.17 8.83 23.31
CA GLY A 118 26.86 8.63 21.89
C GLY A 118 25.85 9.66 21.41
N PHE A 119 26.30 10.70 20.70
CA PHE A 119 25.40 11.66 20.06
C PHE A 119 24.58 11.00 18.95
N GLY A 120 23.33 11.47 18.79
CA GLY A 120 22.49 11.05 17.67
C GLY A 120 23.15 11.41 16.34
N LYS A 121 23.40 10.42 15.47
CA LYS A 121 23.96 10.66 14.14
C LYS A 121 23.10 11.63 13.33
N GLU A 122 21.78 11.54 13.49
CA GLU A 122 20.79 12.40 12.84
C GLU A 122 20.95 13.87 13.24
N LEU A 123 21.19 14.16 14.53
CA LEU A 123 21.42 15.53 15.02
C LEU A 123 22.72 16.11 14.43
N ILE A 124 23.80 15.31 14.41
CA ILE A 124 25.07 15.74 13.84
C ILE A 124 24.95 15.94 12.32
N GLU A 125 24.27 15.03 11.62
CA GLU A 125 24.05 15.14 10.18
C GLU A 125 23.17 16.33 9.80
N LEU A 126 22.19 16.68 10.66
CA LEU A 126 21.38 17.87 10.50
C LEU A 126 22.23 19.13 10.65
N LEU A 127 22.99 19.25 11.74
CA LEU A 127 23.85 20.41 11.99
C LEU A 127 24.98 20.57 10.96
N LYS A 128 25.43 19.48 10.32
CA LYS A 128 26.43 19.51 9.24
C LYS A 128 25.94 20.13 7.93
N ARG A 129 24.63 20.36 7.74
CA ARG A 129 24.07 20.89 6.50
C ARG A 129 24.20 22.41 6.34
N GLU A 130 25.03 23.07 7.16
CA GLU A 130 25.34 24.52 7.17
C GLU A 130 24.16 25.49 7.44
N ASP A 131 22.96 24.97 7.68
CA ASP A 131 21.79 25.78 8.05
C ASP A 131 21.73 26.07 9.55
N THR A 132 21.19 27.24 9.90
CA THR A 132 20.78 27.59 11.28
C THR A 132 19.42 26.96 11.57
N TYR A 133 19.34 26.07 12.56
CA TYR A 133 18.07 25.43 12.94
C TYR A 133 17.59 25.92 14.30
N THR A 134 16.31 26.29 14.37
CA THR A 134 15.61 26.60 15.63
C THR A 134 15.40 25.30 16.43
N GLY A 135 15.28 25.39 17.77
CA GLY A 135 15.01 24.20 18.61
C GLY A 135 13.78 23.39 18.15
N ASP A 136 12.71 24.08 17.75
CA ASP A 136 11.50 23.43 17.22
C ASP A 136 11.75 22.71 15.88
N GLU A 137 12.53 23.31 14.98
CA GLU A 137 12.89 22.72 13.69
C GLU A 137 13.77 21.47 13.87
N ILE A 138 14.66 21.48 14.88
CA ILE A 138 15.47 20.31 15.24
C ILE A 138 14.59 19.17 15.74
N LEU A 139 13.60 19.47 16.60
CA LEU A 139 12.66 18.46 17.12
C LEU A 139 11.80 17.86 16.01
N ASP A 140 11.28 18.69 15.10
CA ASP A 140 10.49 18.25 13.95
C ASP A 140 11.32 17.36 13.02
N HIS A 141 12.56 17.74 12.71
CA HIS A 141 13.45 16.95 11.86
C HIS A 141 13.86 15.62 12.49
N LEU A 142 13.98 15.55 13.81
CA LEU A 142 14.26 14.32 14.55
C LEU A 142 13.00 13.47 14.79
N ASN A 143 11.84 13.95 14.34
CA ASN A 143 10.53 13.33 14.55
C ASN A 143 10.28 13.03 16.04
N ILE A 144 10.49 14.04 16.88
CA ILE A 144 10.31 13.95 18.32
C ILE A 144 9.05 14.73 18.68
N ASP A 145 8.14 14.06 19.39
CA ASP A 145 6.94 14.70 19.90
C ASP A 145 7.32 15.79 20.91
N PRO A 146 6.89 17.05 20.73
CA PRO A 146 7.07 18.13 21.71
C PRO A 146 6.45 17.83 23.08
N SER A 147 5.62 16.80 23.19
CA SER A 147 5.06 16.30 24.44
C SER A 147 6.05 15.44 25.25
N ASP A 148 7.09 14.86 24.61
CA ASP A 148 8.10 14.04 25.30
C ASP A 148 9.16 14.93 25.96
N THR A 149 8.81 15.41 27.16
CA THR A 149 9.66 16.29 27.97
C THR A 149 11.05 15.71 28.30
N GLN A 150 11.21 14.37 28.29
CA GLN A 150 12.51 13.75 28.53
C GLN A 150 13.41 13.85 27.31
N LEU A 151 12.88 13.59 26.11
CA LEU A 151 13.63 13.72 24.87
C LEU A 151 14.01 15.18 24.57
N MET A 152 13.10 16.13 24.82
CA MET A 152 13.41 17.56 24.68
C MET A 152 14.56 17.98 25.58
N LYS A 153 14.52 17.61 26.87
CA LYS A 153 15.61 17.91 27.81
C LYS A 153 16.93 17.29 27.37
N ALA A 154 16.91 16.03 26.92
CA ALA A 154 18.11 15.37 26.45
C ALA A 154 18.73 16.04 25.22
N ILE A 155 17.91 16.58 24.30
CA ILE A 155 18.39 17.32 23.12
C ILE A 155 18.98 18.68 23.51
N ASN A 156 18.30 19.43 24.39
CA ASN A 156 18.85 20.69 24.87
C ASN A 156 20.19 20.47 25.57
N ASN A 157 20.28 19.45 26.44
CA ASN A 157 21.54 19.08 27.08
C ASN A 157 22.61 18.66 26.06
N GLN A 158 22.23 17.96 24.98
CA GLN A 158 23.16 17.62 23.90
C GLN A 158 23.69 18.88 23.20
N LEU A 159 22.83 19.86 22.90
CA LEU A 159 23.21 21.10 22.23
C LEU A 159 24.13 21.95 23.13
N GLU A 160 23.82 22.07 24.43
CA GLU A 160 24.68 22.73 25.42
C GLU A 160 26.05 22.04 25.53
N ILE A 161 26.10 20.71 25.54
CA ILE A 161 27.37 19.97 25.54
C ILE A 161 28.15 20.26 24.25
N LEU A 162 27.50 20.26 23.09
CA LEU A 162 28.14 20.57 21.81
C LEU A 162 28.66 22.02 21.73
N GLU A 163 27.96 22.96 22.35
CA GLU A 163 28.42 24.35 22.52
C GLU A 163 29.63 24.44 23.44
N ASN A 164 29.61 23.72 24.58
CA ASN A 164 30.74 23.64 25.49
C ASN A 164 32.00 23.03 24.83
N TYR A 165 31.83 22.08 23.90
CA TYR A 165 32.91 21.55 23.07
C TYR A 165 33.33 22.47 21.92
N GLY A 166 32.65 23.61 21.72
CA GLY A 166 32.93 24.57 20.67
C GLY A 166 32.55 24.09 19.26
N LEU A 167 31.70 23.05 19.16
CA LEU A 167 31.26 22.48 17.88
C LEU A 167 30.04 23.19 17.31
N VAL A 168 29.23 23.82 18.17
CA VAL A 168 27.99 24.49 17.79
C VAL A 168 27.94 25.86 18.48
N GLU A 169 27.35 26.85 17.84
CA GLU A 169 27.14 28.20 18.38
C GLU A 169 25.66 28.56 18.30
N TYR A 170 25.13 29.19 19.35
CA TYR A 170 23.77 29.68 19.39
C TYR A 170 23.71 31.12 18.84
N GLU A 171 23.30 31.28 17.58
CA GLU A 171 23.10 32.59 16.95
C GLU A 171 21.65 33.07 17.13
N GLY A 172 21.36 33.70 18.27
CA GLY A 172 20.16 34.53 18.55
C GLY A 172 18.78 33.85 18.55
N ARG A 173 18.55 32.86 17.67
CA ARG A 173 17.32 32.06 17.54
C ARG A 173 17.57 30.63 17.04
N GLY A 174 18.81 30.25 16.71
CA GLY A 174 19.09 28.93 16.16
C GLY A 174 20.49 28.44 16.47
N TRP A 175 20.66 27.13 16.34
CA TRP A 175 21.92 26.43 16.51
C TRP A 175 22.59 26.26 15.15
N LYS A 176 23.88 26.57 15.09
CA LYS A 176 24.71 26.42 13.89
C LYS A 176 26.03 25.75 14.24
N LEU A 177 26.53 24.90 13.35
CA LEU A 177 27.85 24.31 13.53
C LEU A 177 28.94 25.39 13.41
N LYS A 178 29.82 25.46 14.40
CA LYS A 178 30.93 26.41 14.44
C LYS A 178 32.04 25.88 13.53
N THR A 179 32.36 26.63 12.48
CA THR A 179 33.45 26.31 11.54
C THR A 179 34.76 26.94 12.02
#